data_AF-A0A946NR74-F1
#
_entry.id   AF-A0A946NR74-F1
#
_cell.length_a   1.000
_cell.length_b   1.000
_cell.length_c   1.000
_cell.angle_alpha   90.00
_cell.angle_beta   90.00
_cell.angle_gamma   90.00
#
_symmetry.space_group_name_H-M   'P 1'
#
loop_
_entity.id
_entity.type
_entity.pdbx_description
1 polymer ?
#
loop_
_entity_poly.entity_id
_entity_poly.type
_entity_poly.pdbx_seq_one_letter_code
_entity_poly.pdbx_strand_id
1 'polypeptide(L)'
;MPENILVRQYGDEYINKMSIDFAIDGIYREALRKEKIMPVAQAEIKEIISESPLKFKIHIEVFPTIEIDSKYRKIKLKKQKITVSAAEVKTALEQIETKFTKFEETTSKTAKAKM
;
A
#
# COMPACT_ATOMS: atom_id res chain seq x y z
N MET A 1 -3.92 -25.70 36.69
CA MET A 1 -5.19 -25.27 37.30
C MET A 1 -6.25 -26.28 36.86
N PRO A 2 -6.94 -26.97 37.78
CA PRO A 2 -8.03 -27.89 37.45
C PRO A 2 -9.20 -27.19 36.72
N GLU A 3 -9.81 -27.86 35.74
CA GLU A 3 -10.87 -27.32 34.86
C GLU A 3 -12.12 -26.86 35.63
N ASN A 4 -12.47 -27.58 36.68
CA ASN A 4 -13.58 -27.23 37.58
C ASN A 4 -13.40 -25.90 38.32
N ILE A 5 -12.16 -25.42 38.51
CA ILE A 5 -11.89 -24.11 39.12
C ILE A 5 -12.09 -22.99 38.10
N LEU A 6 -11.71 -23.22 36.84
CA LEU A 6 -11.88 -22.25 35.75
C LEU A 6 -13.35 -22.01 35.44
N VAL A 7 -14.14 -23.07 35.33
CA VAL A 7 -15.61 -23.02 35.13
C VAL A 7 -16.29 -22.23 36.24
N ARG A 8 -15.87 -22.43 37.50
CA ARG A 8 -16.47 -21.76 38.66
C ARG A 8 -16.11 -20.28 38.75
N GLN A 9 -14.96 -19.88 38.21
CA GLN A 9 -14.44 -18.50 38.28
C GLN A 9 -14.90 -17.63 37.10
N TYR A 10 -15.10 -18.22 35.92
CA TYR A 10 -15.45 -17.49 34.69
C TYR A 10 -16.86 -17.79 34.18
N GLY A 11 -17.51 -18.86 34.64
CA GLY A 11 -18.83 -19.28 34.20
C GLY A 11 -18.82 -20.05 32.87
N ASP A 12 -19.68 -21.07 32.75
CA ASP A 12 -19.78 -21.91 31.55
C ASP A 12 -20.15 -21.10 30.30
N GLU A 13 -20.99 -20.08 30.43
CA GLU A 13 -21.40 -19.23 29.30
C GLU A 13 -20.24 -18.46 28.67
N TYR A 14 -19.30 -17.96 29.49
CA TYR A 14 -18.15 -17.21 29.00
C TYR A 14 -17.17 -18.13 28.27
N ILE A 15 -16.95 -19.34 28.80
CA ILE A 15 -16.08 -20.36 28.19
C ILE A 15 -16.68 -20.82 26.86
N ASN A 16 -17.99 -21.06 26.79
CA ASN A 16 -18.66 -21.46 25.56
C ASN A 16 -18.57 -20.37 24.49
N LYS A 17 -18.83 -19.10 24.84
CA LYS A 17 -18.73 -17.99 23.90
C LYS A 17 -17.32 -17.85 23.33
N MET A 18 -16.30 -17.89 24.20
CA MET A 18 -14.90 -17.83 23.78
C MET A 18 -14.51 -19.02 22.89
N SER A 19 -15.03 -20.21 23.20
CA SER A 19 -14.78 -21.41 22.39
C SER A 19 -15.41 -21.30 21.01
N ILE A 20 -16.62 -20.75 20.91
CA ILE A 20 -17.30 -20.48 19.64
C ILE A 20 -16.51 -19.46 18.82
N ASP A 21 -16.10 -18.34 19.41
CA ASP A 21 -15.32 -17.31 18.73
C ASP A 21 -14.00 -17.87 18.19
N PHE A 22 -13.30 -18.66 18.99
CA PHE A 22 -12.04 -19.31 18.57
C PHE A 22 -12.27 -20.33 17.44
N ALA A 23 -13.37 -21.08 17.48
CA ALA A 23 -13.74 -22.03 16.45
C ALA A 23 -14.08 -21.33 15.12
N ILE A 24 -14.82 -20.21 15.16
CA ILE A 24 -15.15 -19.39 13.98
C ILE A 24 -13.87 -18.91 13.31
N ASP A 25 -12.95 -18.36 14.10
CA ASP A 25 -11.65 -17.87 13.64
C ASP A 25 -10.81 -18.96 12.96
N GLY A 26 -10.80 -20.17 13.54
CA GLY A 26 -10.12 -21.33 12.98
C GLY A 26 -10.72 -21.75 11.63
N ILE A 27 -12.04 -21.95 11.59
CA ILE A 27 -12.77 -22.36 10.39
C ILE A 27 -12.64 -21.31 9.28
N TYR A 28 -12.69 -20.03 9.63
CA TYR A 28 -12.49 -18.92 8.68
C TYR A 28 -11.11 -18.97 8.02
N ARG A 29 -10.04 -19.12 8.82
CA ARG A 29 -8.67 -19.25 8.29
C ARG A 29 -8.50 -20.48 7.40
N GLU A 30 -9.10 -21.61 7.77
CA GLU A 30 -9.07 -22.81 6.93
C GLU A 30 -9.81 -22.63 5.60
N ALA A 31 -10.99 -22.01 5.63
CA ALA A 31 -11.79 -21.74 4.43
C ALA A 31 -11.04 -20.83 3.45
N LEU A 32 -10.42 -19.74 3.95
CA LEU A 32 -9.58 -18.86 3.13
C LEU A 32 -8.41 -19.60 2.48
N ARG A 33 -7.75 -20.51 3.23
CA ARG A 33 -6.63 -21.31 2.70
C ARG A 33 -7.07 -22.32 1.64
N LYS A 34 -8.20 -23.00 1.85
CA LYS A 34 -8.75 -24.00 0.91
C LYS A 34 -9.13 -23.36 -0.42
N GLU A 35 -9.83 -22.22 -0.36
CA GLU A 35 -10.28 -21.49 -1.55
C GLU A 35 -9.21 -20.56 -2.15
N LYS A 36 -8.04 -20.42 -1.49
CA LYS A 36 -6.95 -19.50 -1.86
C LYS A 36 -7.41 -18.06 -2.06
N ILE A 37 -8.37 -17.63 -1.25
CA ILE A 37 -8.95 -16.29 -1.30
C ILE A 37 -8.15 -15.36 -0.41
N MET A 38 -7.78 -14.19 -0.93
CA MET A 38 -7.21 -13.10 -0.15
C MET A 38 -8.31 -12.07 0.16
N PRO A 39 -8.75 -11.95 1.41
CA PRO A 39 -9.73 -10.94 1.80
C PRO A 39 -9.11 -9.54 1.69
N VAL A 40 -9.83 -8.59 1.10
CA VAL A 40 -9.36 -7.20 0.95
C VAL A 40 -9.76 -6.34 2.15
N ALA A 41 -10.86 -6.70 2.82
CA ALA A 41 -11.40 -6.02 3.98
C ALA A 41 -11.58 -6.99 5.17
N GLN A 42 -11.77 -6.43 6.36
CA GLN A 42 -12.18 -7.21 7.53
C GLN A 42 -13.52 -7.90 7.22
N ALA A 43 -13.59 -9.20 7.49
CA ALA A 43 -14.79 -9.97 7.24
C ALA A 43 -15.88 -9.66 8.27
N GLU A 44 -17.12 -9.54 7.80
CA GLU A 44 -18.28 -9.30 8.63
C GLU A 44 -19.06 -10.60 8.82
N ILE A 45 -19.25 -11.00 10.08
CA ILE A 45 -20.14 -12.10 10.45
C ILE A 45 -21.57 -11.55 10.37
N LYS A 46 -22.32 -11.97 9.34
CA LYS A 46 -23.70 -11.48 9.15
C LYS A 46 -24.65 -12.15 10.12
N GLU A 47 -24.57 -13.47 10.27
CA GLU A 47 -25.48 -14.24 11.13
C GLU A 47 -24.82 -15.52 11.65
N ILE A 48 -25.04 -15.81 12.94
CA ILE A 48 -24.84 -17.14 13.54
C ILE A 48 -26.19 -17.85 13.44
N ILE A 49 -26.28 -18.84 12.57
CA ILE A 49 -27.52 -19.54 12.21
C ILE A 49 -27.85 -20.66 13.21
N SER A 50 -26.82 -21.27 13.81
CA SER A 50 -27.00 -22.31 14.83
C SER A 50 -25.73 -22.46 15.64
N GLU A 51 -25.87 -22.70 16.94
CA GLU A 51 -24.77 -22.97 17.88
C GLU A 51 -24.47 -24.47 18.02
N SER A 52 -25.37 -25.35 17.53
CA SER A 52 -25.22 -26.81 17.64
C SER A 52 -26.07 -27.52 16.57
N PRO A 53 -25.52 -27.82 15.37
CA PRO A 53 -24.13 -27.63 14.94
C PRO A 53 -23.81 -26.17 14.57
N LEU A 54 -22.59 -25.72 14.89
CA LEU A 54 -22.12 -24.36 14.62
C LEU A 54 -22.20 -24.04 13.11
N LYS A 55 -23.13 -23.17 12.72
CA LYS A 55 -23.32 -22.68 11.35
C LYS A 55 -23.34 -21.16 11.38
N PHE A 56 -22.47 -20.54 10.61
CA PHE A 56 -22.39 -19.08 10.52
C PHE A 56 -22.15 -18.67 9.06
N LYS A 57 -22.63 -17.48 8.68
CA LYS A 57 -22.42 -16.90 7.35
C LYS A 57 -21.51 -15.68 7.48
N ILE A 58 -20.38 -15.74 6.79
CA ILE A 58 -19.40 -14.63 6.71
C ILE A 58 -19.49 -14.00 5.33
N HIS A 59 -19.51 -12.66 5.29
CA HIS A 59 -19.37 -11.92 4.05
C HIS A 59 -17.94 -11.40 3.93
N ILE A 60 -17.34 -11.64 2.77
CA ILE A 60 -15.95 -11.31 2.49
C ILE A 60 -15.89 -10.64 1.12
N GLU A 61 -15.19 -9.51 1.06
CA GLU A 61 -14.85 -8.85 -0.19
C GLU A 61 -13.51 -9.37 -0.71
N VAL A 62 -13.50 -9.78 -1.98
CA VAL A 62 -12.35 -10.39 -2.65
C VAL A 62 -11.95 -9.58 -3.88
N PHE A 63 -10.68 -9.65 -4.27
CA PHE A 63 -10.25 -9.02 -5.51
C PHE A 63 -11.01 -9.61 -6.70
N PRO A 64 -11.48 -8.77 -7.63
CA PRO A 64 -12.06 -9.27 -8.86
C PRO A 64 -10.98 -9.94 -9.72
N THR A 65 -11.37 -10.95 -10.49
CA THR A 65 -10.51 -11.51 -11.53
C THR A 65 -10.34 -10.47 -12.64
N ILE A 66 -9.12 -9.99 -12.84
CA ILE A 66 -8.80 -9.02 -13.90
C ILE A 66 -8.27 -9.78 -15.11
N GLU A 67 -9.01 -9.74 -16.22
CA GLU A 67 -8.54 -10.22 -17.51
C GLU A 67 -8.09 -9.04 -18.37
N ILE A 68 -6.79 -8.99 -18.68
CA ILE A 68 -6.24 -7.92 -19.51
C ILE A 68 -6.57 -8.24 -20.97
N ASP A 69 -7.48 -7.48 -21.57
CA ASP A 69 -7.77 -7.59 -23.00
C ASP A 69 -6.52 -7.23 -23.82
N SER A 70 -6.20 -8.08 -24.78
CA SER A 70 -5.21 -7.89 -25.85
C SER A 70 -5.21 -6.50 -26.52
N LYS A 71 -6.34 -5.77 -26.47
CA LYS A 71 -6.48 -4.37 -26.90
C LYS A 71 -5.51 -3.42 -26.23
N TYR A 72 -4.94 -3.74 -25.06
CA TYR A 72 -3.93 -2.89 -24.40
C TYR A 72 -2.73 -2.60 -25.32
N ARG A 73 -2.38 -3.54 -26.22
CA ARG A 73 -1.28 -3.37 -27.20
C ARG A 73 -1.56 -2.31 -28.26
N LYS A 74 -2.83 -1.90 -28.42
CA LYS A 74 -3.24 -0.83 -29.33
C LYS A 74 -3.03 0.56 -28.72
N ILE A 75 -2.76 0.66 -27.42
CA ILE A 75 -2.48 1.92 -26.75
C ILE A 75 -1.07 2.39 -27.16
N LYS A 76 -1.01 3.31 -28.12
CA LYS A 76 0.24 3.96 -28.54
C LYS A 76 0.47 5.19 -27.68
N LEU A 77 1.45 5.12 -26.78
CA LEU A 77 1.96 6.31 -26.08
C LEU A 77 2.93 7.07 -26.99
N LYS A 78 2.69 8.38 -27.15
CA LYS A 78 3.64 9.26 -27.83
C LYS A 78 4.82 9.53 -26.90
N LYS A 79 5.93 8.84 -27.13
CA LYS A 79 7.19 9.15 -26.44
C LYS A 79 7.67 10.52 -26.92
N GLN A 80 7.78 11.49 -26.01
CA GLN A 80 8.43 12.74 -26.31
C GLN A 80 9.90 12.45 -26.65
N LYS A 81 10.33 12.83 -27.85
CA LYS A 81 11.74 12.79 -28.22
C LYS A 81 12.42 13.93 -27.49
N ILE A 82 13.13 13.61 -26.42
CA ILE A 82 13.99 14.55 -25.72
C ILE A 82 15.28 14.63 -26.53
N THR A 83 15.51 15.77 -27.17
CA THR A 83 16.76 16.09 -27.86
C THR A 83 17.35 17.30 -27.19
N VAL A 84 18.56 17.15 -26.64
CA VAL A 84 19.30 18.25 -26.02
C VAL A 84 19.94 19.06 -27.14
N SER A 85 19.74 20.38 -27.12
CA SER A 85 20.35 21.26 -28.11
C SER A 85 21.74 21.72 -27.67
N ALA A 86 22.61 22.06 -28.63
CA ALA A 86 23.93 22.62 -28.31
C ALA A 86 23.85 23.95 -27.55
N ALA A 87 22.75 24.70 -27.70
CA ALA A 87 22.50 25.94 -26.98
C ALA A 87 22.22 25.68 -25.49
N GLU A 88 21.45 24.65 -25.15
CA GLU A 88 21.21 24.23 -23.76
C GLU A 88 22.50 23.77 -23.06
N VAL A 89 23.42 23.15 -23.81
CA VAL A 89 24.73 22.76 -23.27
C VAL A 89 25.60 23.99 -23.00
N LYS A 90 25.62 24.97 -23.91
CA LYS A 90 26.39 26.21 -23.74
C LYS A 90 25.88 27.04 -22.56
N THR A 91 24.57 27.21 -22.43
CA THR A 91 23.99 27.94 -21.30
C THR A 91 24.25 27.24 -19.97
N ALA A 92 24.21 25.91 -19.93
CA ALA A 92 24.59 25.16 -18.75
C ALA A 92 26.08 25.36 -18.39
N LEU A 93 26.98 25.38 -19.38
CA LEU A 93 28.41 25.64 -19.18
C LEU A 93 28.67 27.06 -18.67
N GLU A 94 28.06 28.09 -19.26
CA GLU A 94 28.18 29.49 -18.83
C GLU A 94 27.67 29.69 -17.39
N GLN A 95 26.58 29.01 -17.03
CA GLN A 95 26.06 29.02 -15.66
C GLN A 95 27.02 28.36 -14.66
N ILE A 96 27.68 27.28 -15.06
CA ILE A 96 28.70 26.62 -14.24
C ILE A 96 29.88 27.57 -14.06
N GLU A 97 30.42 28.13 -15.15
CA GLU A 97 31.53 29.09 -15.10
C GLU A 97 31.21 30.28 -14.18
N THR A 98 30.03 30.89 -14.34
CA THR A 98 29.58 32.01 -13.49
C THR A 98 29.51 31.64 -12.01
N LYS A 99 29.03 30.43 -11.68
CA LYS A 99 28.93 29.95 -10.29
C LYS A 99 30.28 29.70 -9.64
N PHE A 100 31.30 29.33 -10.41
CA PHE A 100 32.63 29.02 -9.91
C PHE A 100 33.64 30.18 -10.10
N THR A 101 33.20 31.34 -10.58
CA THR A 101 34.03 32.55 -10.65
C THR A 101 34.31 33.10 -9.25
N LYS A 102 35.60 33.32 -8.96
CA LYS A 102 36.05 34.06 -7.77
C LYS A 102 36.24 35.53 -8.15
N PHE A 103 35.57 36.43 -7.43
CA PHE A 103 35.80 37.86 -7.56
C PHE A 103 37.02 38.25 -6.72
N GLU A 104 38.04 38.79 -7.37
CA GLU A 104 39.16 39.46 -6.70
C GLU A 104 38.96 40.98 -6.80
N GLU A 105 39.08 41.69 -5.68
CA GLU A 105 39.00 43.16 -5.68
C GLU A 105 40.23 43.76 -6.36
N THR A 106 40.01 44.44 -7.49
CA THR A 106 41.06 45.23 -8.13
C THR A 106 41.09 46.64 -7.53
N THR A 107 42.20 46.98 -6.87
CA THR A 107 42.53 48.37 -6.52
C THR A 107 43.09 49.06 -7.76
N SER A 108 42.22 49.49 -8.67
CA SER A 108 42.59 50.40 -9.76
C SER A 108 41.54 51.48 -9.90
N LYS A 109 41.89 52.70 -9.45
CA LYS A 109 41.14 53.93 -9.70
C LYS A 109 41.22 54.29 -11.19
N THR A 110 40.46 53.63 -12.05
CA THR A 110 39.99 54.15 -13.36
C THR A 110 39.20 53.10 -14.15
N ALA A 111 37.92 52.96 -13.83
CA ALA A 111 36.93 52.65 -14.86
C ALA A 111 35.56 53.10 -14.35
N LYS A 112 35.10 54.24 -14.87
CA LYS A 112 33.77 54.79 -14.62
C LYS A 112 32.73 53.73 -14.96
N ALA A 113 31.87 53.41 -13.99
CA ALA A 113 30.60 52.76 -14.26
C ALA A 113 29.79 53.66 -15.21
N LYS A 114 29.51 53.18 -16.41
CA LYS A 114 28.38 53.66 -17.19
C LYS A 114 27.22 52.70 -16.92
N MET A 115 26.14 53.28 -16.39
CA MET A 115 24.78 52.75 -16.46
C MET A 115 24.43 52.34 -17.90
#